data_AF-A0AAW0WH04-F1
#
_entry.id   AF-A0AAW0WH04-F1
#
_cell.length_a   1.000
_cell.length_b   1.000
_cell.length_c   1.000
_cell.angle_alpha   90.00
_cell.angle_beta   90.00
_cell.angle_gamma   90.00
#
_symmetry.space_group_name_H-M   'P 1'
#
loop_
_entity.id
_entity.type
_entity.pdbx_description
1 polymer ?
#
loop_
_entity_poly.entity_id
_entity_poly.type
_entity_poly.pdbx_seq_one_letter_code
_entity_poly.pdbx_strand_id
1 'polypeptide(L)'
;WWWLTPLTTTTLIIIITLLSLPPLSSIKPSSSTMKISLRMFGIIWSTLYWWMRPLIKWVLRRTTRLCELQRICYGEYKGAQRTCGVEFSLKHSRTPEIQKCVKYMDSKCQECTLKRDLIYYAVFAIVRIKMINTKIHKRFTDILGECLTQIWGYRQLTAEIEIIRREMFDSTIPSHEEKLQRLWAALMPGVILETRITKQWQIIGFQGDDPQTDFRGMGILGLENLLFFCRTVSNCCPARFSTFAASSVWVLLRHCWHQYHPYGL
;
A
#
# COMPACT_ATOMS: atom_id res chain seq x y z
N TRP A 1 -45.74 -26.52 12.75
CA TRP A 1 -45.35 -25.46 11.79
C TRP A 1 -43.96 -25.74 11.26
N TRP A 2 -43.89 -26.82 10.48
CA TRP A 2 -42.69 -27.47 9.93
C TRP A 2 -42.57 -27.14 8.43
N TRP A 3 -42.34 -25.87 8.08
CA TRP A 3 -42.16 -25.44 6.67
C TRP A 3 -41.12 -24.32 6.51
N LEU A 4 -39.94 -24.51 7.08
CA LEU A 4 -38.72 -23.82 6.66
C LEU A 4 -37.61 -24.86 6.65
N THR A 5 -37.45 -25.55 5.52
CA THR A 5 -36.29 -26.42 5.29
C THR A 5 -35.01 -25.60 5.54
N PRO A 6 -34.07 -26.08 6.37
CA PRO A 6 -32.80 -25.41 6.53
C PRO A 6 -32.11 -25.45 5.17
N LEU A 7 -31.86 -24.27 4.58
CA LEU A 7 -30.80 -24.14 3.58
C LEU A 7 -29.61 -24.90 4.16
N THR A 8 -29.18 -25.96 3.46
CA THR A 8 -28.07 -26.79 3.89
C THR A 8 -26.92 -25.85 4.22
N THR A 9 -26.15 -26.14 5.26
CA THR A 9 -25.00 -25.30 5.66
C THR A 9 -24.12 -24.93 4.46
N THR A 10 -24.04 -25.82 3.47
CA THR A 10 -23.47 -25.59 2.14
C THR A 10 -24.15 -24.50 1.30
N THR A 11 -25.47 -24.40 1.21
CA THR A 11 -26.14 -23.31 0.47
C THR A 11 -25.91 -21.96 1.15
N LEU A 12 -25.92 -21.92 2.48
CA LEU A 12 -25.66 -20.70 3.23
C LEU A 12 -24.19 -20.26 3.10
N ILE A 13 -23.25 -21.21 3.09
CA ILE A 13 -21.83 -20.98 2.80
C ILE A 13 -21.67 -20.47 1.37
N ILE A 14 -22.30 -21.10 0.36
CA ILE A 14 -22.21 -20.66 -1.04
C ILE A 14 -22.76 -19.23 -1.19
N ILE A 15 -23.90 -18.89 -0.58
CA ILE A 15 -24.45 -17.54 -0.61
C ILE A 15 -23.50 -16.54 0.07
N ILE A 16 -22.92 -16.88 1.23
CA ILE A 16 -21.95 -16.02 1.92
C ILE A 16 -20.66 -15.88 1.10
N THR A 17 -20.17 -16.95 0.48
CA THR A 17 -18.99 -16.93 -0.38
C THR A 17 -19.25 -16.07 -1.62
N LEU A 18 -20.40 -16.23 -2.29
CA LEU A 18 -20.81 -15.41 -3.43
C LEU A 18 -21.00 -13.92 -3.06
N LEU A 19 -21.50 -13.63 -1.86
CA LEU A 19 -21.64 -12.27 -1.33
C LEU A 19 -20.33 -11.66 -0.80
N SER A 20 -19.29 -12.47 -0.58
CA SER A 20 -17.96 -12.05 -0.09
C SER A 20 -16.91 -11.97 -1.19
N LEU A 21 -17.22 -12.45 -2.40
CA LEU A 21 -16.32 -12.33 -3.55
C LEU A 21 -16.28 -10.87 -4.04
N PRO A 22 -15.09 -10.32 -4.34
CA PRO A 22 -14.99 -9.04 -5.01
C PRO A 22 -15.60 -9.13 -6.42
N PRO A 23 -16.17 -8.03 -6.94
CA PRO A 23 -16.76 -8.01 -8.28
C PRO A 23 -15.71 -8.41 -9.33
N LEU A 24 -16.13 -9.29 -10.26
CA LEU A 24 -15.33 -9.84 -11.36
C LEU A 24 -14.45 -8.77 -12.04
N SER A 25 -13.15 -8.81 -11.76
CA SER A 25 -12.14 -7.91 -12.35
C SER A 25 -11.52 -8.46 -13.64
N SER A 26 -12.02 -9.60 -14.18
CA SER A 26 -11.37 -10.32 -15.28
C SER A 26 -12.02 -10.17 -16.68
N ILE A 27 -13.07 -9.36 -16.84
CA ILE A 27 -13.71 -9.14 -18.16
C ILE A 27 -13.22 -7.81 -18.74
N LYS A 28 -12.35 -7.87 -19.76
CA LYS A 28 -11.94 -6.69 -20.56
C LYS A 28 -13.08 -6.31 -21.53
N PRO A 29 -13.82 -5.20 -21.32
CA PRO A 29 -14.97 -4.86 -22.15
C PRO A 29 -14.52 -4.14 -23.42
N SER A 30 -14.97 -4.59 -24.60
CA SER A 30 -14.61 -4.01 -25.90
C SER A 30 -15.41 -2.75 -26.28
N SER A 31 -16.51 -2.45 -25.58
CA SER A 31 -17.41 -1.32 -25.89
C SER A 31 -17.56 -0.32 -24.72
N SER A 32 -17.71 0.98 -25.03
CA SER A 32 -17.95 2.08 -24.08
C SER A 32 -19.25 1.89 -23.29
N THR A 33 -20.31 1.39 -23.91
CA THR A 33 -21.59 1.09 -23.26
C THR A 33 -21.48 -0.07 -22.26
N MET A 34 -20.65 -1.07 -22.57
CA MET A 34 -20.37 -2.21 -21.70
C MET A 34 -19.56 -1.80 -20.46
N LYS A 35 -18.63 -0.84 -20.60
CA LYS A 35 -17.91 -0.23 -19.46
C LYS A 35 -18.85 0.53 -18.53
N ILE A 36 -19.81 1.27 -19.08
CA ILE A 36 -20.81 2.01 -18.30
C ILE A 36 -21.75 1.05 -17.56
N SER A 37 -22.26 0.02 -18.25
CA SER A 37 -23.11 -1.02 -17.65
C SER A 37 -22.43 -1.76 -16.50
N LEU A 38 -21.16 -2.17 -16.67
CA LEU A 38 -20.37 -2.82 -15.61
C LEU A 38 -20.09 -1.89 -14.42
N ARG A 39 -19.84 -0.59 -14.67
CA ARG A 39 -19.69 0.42 -13.61
C ARG A 39 -21.00 0.62 -12.84
N MET A 40 -22.12 0.75 -13.54
CA MET A 40 -23.45 0.90 -12.94
C MET A 40 -23.82 -0.34 -12.10
N PHE A 41 -23.57 -1.54 -12.62
CA PHE A 41 -23.74 -2.78 -11.87
C PHE A 41 -22.85 -2.83 -10.63
N GLY A 42 -21.57 -2.46 -10.74
CA GLY A 42 -20.65 -2.39 -9.60
C GLY A 42 -21.12 -1.42 -8.50
N ILE A 43 -21.68 -0.26 -8.89
CA ILE A 43 -22.24 0.71 -7.94
C ILE A 43 -23.47 0.15 -7.24
N ILE A 44 -24.40 -0.45 -7.99
CA ILE A 44 -25.63 -1.05 -7.44
C ILE A 44 -25.26 -2.19 -6.49
N TRP A 45 -24.36 -3.08 -6.90
CA TRP A 45 -23.90 -4.22 -6.11
C TRP A 45 -23.19 -3.77 -4.83
N SER A 46 -22.30 -2.78 -4.91
CA SER A 46 -21.64 -2.18 -3.76
C SER A 46 -22.65 -1.59 -2.77
N THR A 47 -23.63 -0.83 -3.27
CA THR A 47 -24.67 -0.20 -2.45
C THR A 47 -25.51 -1.26 -1.71
N LEU A 48 -25.94 -2.30 -2.42
CA LEU A 48 -26.69 -3.42 -1.85
C LEU A 48 -25.87 -4.17 -0.79
N TYR A 49 -24.60 -4.47 -1.08
CA TYR A 49 -23.70 -5.12 -0.14
C TYR A 49 -23.54 -4.29 1.15
N TRP A 50 -23.31 -2.99 1.04
CA TRP A 50 -23.19 -2.09 2.20
C TRP A 50 -24.44 -2.06 3.05
N TRP A 51 -25.62 -2.05 2.43
CA TRP A 51 -26.92 -2.11 3.11
C TRP A 51 -27.13 -3.44 3.83
N MET A 52 -26.75 -4.57 3.20
CA MET A 52 -26.89 -5.92 3.76
C MET A 52 -25.83 -6.29 4.79
N ARG A 53 -24.67 -5.64 4.78
CA ARG A 53 -23.51 -5.96 5.62
C ARG A 53 -23.83 -6.07 7.13
N PRO A 54 -24.66 -5.21 7.74
CA PRO A 54 -25.03 -5.36 9.15
C PRO A 54 -25.78 -6.67 9.45
N LEU A 55 -26.70 -7.06 8.56
CA LEU A 55 -27.46 -8.30 8.67
C LEU A 55 -26.52 -9.50 8.53
N ILE A 56 -25.67 -9.50 7.50
CA ILE A 56 -24.68 -10.56 7.27
C ILE A 56 -23.75 -10.70 8.49
N LYS A 57 -23.26 -9.58 9.05
CA LYS A 57 -22.44 -9.60 10.26
C LYS A 57 -23.18 -10.17 11.46
N TRP A 58 -24.46 -9.83 11.62
CA TRP A 58 -25.29 -10.35 12.70
C TRP A 58 -25.48 -11.87 12.56
N VAL A 59 -25.84 -12.35 11.36
CA VAL A 59 -26.02 -13.79 11.06
C VAL A 59 -24.72 -14.53 11.35
N LEU A 60 -23.60 -14.06 10.80
CA LEU A 60 -22.29 -14.67 11.02
C LEU A 60 -21.87 -14.67 12.49
N ARG A 61 -22.20 -13.62 13.24
CA ARG A 61 -21.91 -13.58 14.68
C ARG A 61 -22.75 -14.60 15.44
N ARG A 62 -23.99 -14.85 15.03
CA ARG A 62 -24.86 -15.85 15.66
C ARG A 62 -24.40 -17.28 15.37
N THR A 63 -23.95 -17.55 14.15
CA THR A 63 -23.49 -18.88 13.73
C THR A 63 -22.08 -19.20 14.23
N THR A 64 -21.13 -18.30 14.01
CA THR A 64 -19.71 -18.53 14.34
C THR A 64 -19.34 -18.19 15.79
N ARG A 65 -20.13 -17.35 16.46
CA ARG A 65 -19.78 -16.70 17.75
C ARG A 65 -18.49 -15.89 17.75
N LEU A 66 -17.91 -15.64 16.58
CA LEU A 66 -16.71 -14.83 16.40
C LEU A 66 -17.09 -13.40 15.98
N CYS A 67 -16.24 -12.42 16.30
CA CYS A 67 -16.33 -11.09 15.70
C CYS A 67 -15.72 -11.09 14.28
N GLU A 68 -15.94 -10.02 13.52
CA GLU A 68 -15.44 -9.90 12.14
C GLU A 68 -13.90 -10.03 12.07
N LEU A 69 -13.17 -9.37 12.98
CA LEU A 69 -11.71 -9.46 13.03
C LEU A 69 -11.24 -10.89 13.28
N GLN A 70 -11.89 -11.63 14.17
CA GLN A 70 -11.56 -13.03 14.41
C GLN A 70 -11.81 -13.89 13.17
N ARG A 71 -12.94 -13.68 12.48
CA ARG A 71 -13.22 -14.40 11.24
C ARG A 71 -12.19 -14.11 10.15
N ILE A 72 -11.73 -12.87 10.03
CA ILE A 72 -10.68 -12.51 9.06
C ILE A 72 -9.33 -13.12 9.46
N CYS A 73 -8.92 -12.98 10.72
CA CYS A 73 -7.64 -13.48 11.20
C CYS A 73 -7.49 -15.01 11.07
N TYR A 74 -8.60 -15.76 11.18
CA TYR A 74 -8.59 -17.22 11.06
C TYR A 74 -8.99 -17.74 9.69
N GLY A 75 -9.85 -17.02 8.97
CA GLY A 75 -10.40 -17.45 7.70
C GLY A 75 -9.57 -17.07 6.47
N GLU A 76 -8.80 -15.99 6.55
CA GLU A 76 -7.97 -15.53 5.43
C GLU A 76 -6.54 -16.08 5.49
N TYR A 77 -5.95 -16.33 4.33
CA TYR A 77 -4.54 -16.72 4.19
C TYR A 77 -3.60 -15.65 4.75
N LYS A 78 -2.47 -16.09 5.34
CA LYS A 78 -1.46 -15.18 5.89
C LYS A 78 -0.90 -14.28 4.78
N GLY A 79 -0.74 -12.99 5.07
CA GLY A 79 -0.18 -12.01 4.15
C GLY A 79 -1.19 -10.92 3.78
N ALA A 80 -1.02 -10.34 2.59
CA ALA A 80 -1.73 -9.13 2.16
C ALA A 80 -3.26 -9.27 2.24
N GLN A 81 -3.83 -10.42 1.84
CA GLN A 81 -5.27 -10.64 1.85
C GLN A 81 -5.87 -10.46 3.26
N ARG A 82 -5.29 -11.11 4.27
CA ARG A 82 -5.70 -10.96 5.68
C ARG A 82 -5.50 -9.53 6.17
N THR A 83 -4.37 -8.91 5.85
CA THR A 83 -4.02 -7.56 6.29
C THR A 83 -5.00 -6.52 5.73
N CYS A 84 -5.33 -6.59 4.43
CA CYS A 84 -6.34 -5.75 3.81
C CYS A 84 -7.73 -5.96 4.43
N GLY A 85 -8.10 -7.21 4.72
CA GLY A 85 -9.35 -7.53 5.43
C GLY A 85 -9.41 -6.88 6.82
N VAL A 86 -8.34 -6.99 7.61
CA VAL A 86 -8.24 -6.36 8.95
C VAL A 86 -8.33 -4.85 8.82
N GLU A 87 -7.56 -4.24 7.91
CA GLU A 87 -7.59 -2.81 7.67
C GLU A 87 -9.00 -2.32 7.31
N PHE A 88 -9.66 -3.02 6.40
CA PHE A 88 -11.02 -2.71 5.98
C PHE A 88 -12.03 -2.80 7.15
N SER A 89 -11.91 -3.85 7.98
CA SER A 89 -12.79 -4.04 9.15
C SER A 89 -12.59 -2.92 10.17
N LEU A 90 -11.35 -2.50 10.43
CA LEU A 90 -11.03 -1.41 11.35
C LEU A 90 -11.52 -0.06 10.84
N LYS A 91 -11.21 0.29 9.57
CA LYS A 91 -11.67 1.53 8.92
C LYS A 91 -13.18 1.71 8.96
N HIS A 92 -13.93 0.62 8.80
CA HIS A 92 -15.40 0.64 8.77
C HIS A 92 -16.04 0.15 10.07
N SER A 93 -15.30 0.18 11.18
CA SER A 93 -15.85 -0.16 12.49
C SER A 93 -16.88 0.88 12.93
N ARG A 94 -18.06 0.44 13.36
CA ARG A 94 -19.08 1.34 13.97
C ARG A 94 -18.78 1.67 15.44
N THR A 95 -17.74 1.08 16.02
CA THR A 95 -17.36 1.29 17.42
C THR A 95 -16.50 2.55 17.54
N PRO A 96 -16.93 3.60 18.28
CA PRO A 96 -16.25 4.88 18.32
C PRO A 96 -14.84 4.80 18.93
N GLU A 97 -14.62 3.92 19.90
CA GLU A 97 -13.31 3.71 20.52
C GLU A 97 -12.29 3.15 19.52
N ILE A 98 -12.72 2.27 18.62
CA ILE A 98 -11.86 1.75 17.54
C ILE A 98 -11.54 2.85 16.54
N GLN A 99 -12.53 3.66 16.19
CA GLN A 99 -12.30 4.79 15.29
C GLN A 99 -11.32 5.81 15.88
N LYS A 100 -11.41 6.09 17.19
CA LYS A 100 -10.43 6.92 17.90
C LYS A 100 -9.03 6.32 17.87
N CYS A 101 -8.90 5.02 18.12
CA CYS A 101 -7.64 4.30 18.04
C CYS A 101 -7.03 4.37 16.63
N VAL A 102 -7.80 4.07 15.59
CA VAL A 102 -7.34 4.13 14.19
C VAL A 102 -6.87 5.56 13.84
N LYS A 103 -7.65 6.59 14.16
CA LYS A 103 -7.28 7.98 13.90
C LYS A 103 -5.99 8.39 14.62
N TYR A 104 -5.83 7.99 15.89
CA TYR A 104 -4.62 8.26 16.65
C TYR A 104 -3.40 7.60 16.02
N MET A 105 -3.50 6.33 15.66
CA MET A 105 -2.40 5.60 15.03
C MET A 105 -2.05 6.18 13.66
N ASP A 106 -3.05 6.56 12.87
CA ASP A 106 -2.86 7.22 11.57
C ASP A 106 -2.13 8.58 11.72
N SER A 107 -2.46 9.39 12.74
CA SER A 107 -1.71 10.64 13.03
C SER A 107 -0.26 10.36 13.39
N LYS A 108 0.01 9.32 14.19
CA LYS A 108 1.38 8.93 14.54
C LYS A 108 2.20 8.46 13.34
N CYS A 109 1.55 7.81 12.37
CA CYS A 109 2.19 7.44 11.11
C CYS A 109 2.54 8.69 10.28
N GLN A 110 1.63 9.66 10.18
CA GLN A 110 1.86 10.91 9.44
C GLN A 110 2.96 11.77 10.07
N GLU A 111 3.02 11.78 11.40
CA GLU A 111 4.10 12.42 12.17
C GLU A 111 5.42 11.65 12.11
N CYS A 112 5.46 10.47 11.49
CA CYS A 112 6.62 9.57 11.46
C CYS A 112 7.15 9.22 12.87
N THR A 113 6.26 9.09 13.86
CA THR A 113 6.61 8.82 15.27
C THR A 113 6.05 7.49 15.80
N LEU A 114 5.53 6.63 14.93
CA LEU A 114 5.02 5.31 15.32
C LEU A 114 6.15 4.44 15.86
N LYS A 115 5.94 3.88 17.06
CA LYS A 115 6.85 2.92 17.68
C LYS A 115 6.19 1.54 17.78
N ARG A 116 7.00 0.49 17.89
CA ARG A 116 6.52 -0.90 18.04
C ARG A 116 5.61 -1.06 19.25
N ASP A 117 5.89 -0.38 20.36
CA ASP A 117 5.06 -0.46 21.58
C ASP A 117 3.64 0.10 21.36
N LEU A 118 3.48 1.12 20.52
CA LEU A 118 2.15 1.66 20.19
C LEU A 118 1.30 0.63 19.45
N ILE A 119 1.91 -0.21 18.60
CA ILE A 119 1.21 -1.33 17.96
C ILE A 119 0.71 -2.32 19.01
N TYR A 120 1.57 -2.68 19.97
CA TYR A 120 1.19 -3.58 21.06
C TYR A 120 0.01 -3.02 21.87
N TYR A 121 0.04 -1.73 22.22
CA TYR A 121 -1.07 -1.08 22.93
C TYR A 121 -2.35 -1.04 22.08
N ALA A 122 -2.25 -0.81 20.77
CA ALA A 122 -3.38 -0.83 19.85
C ALA A 122 -4.02 -2.23 19.77
N VAL A 123 -3.22 -3.30 19.68
CA VAL A 123 -3.70 -4.69 19.73
C VAL A 123 -4.48 -4.92 21.03
N PHE A 124 -3.91 -4.54 22.17
CA PHE A 124 -4.55 -4.74 23.47
C PHE A 124 -5.84 -3.94 23.61
N ALA A 125 -5.86 -2.68 23.16
CA ALA A 125 -7.06 -1.85 23.14
C ALA A 125 -8.17 -2.48 22.29
N ILE A 126 -7.86 -2.94 21.07
CA ILE A 126 -8.84 -3.58 20.18
C ILE A 126 -9.38 -4.87 20.79
N VAL A 127 -8.51 -5.72 21.36
CA VAL A 127 -8.90 -6.95 22.05
C VAL A 127 -9.87 -6.65 23.20
N ARG A 128 -9.57 -5.64 24.02
CA ARG A 128 -10.45 -5.21 25.11
C ARG A 128 -11.77 -4.66 24.61
N ILE A 129 -11.77 -3.73 23.65
CA ILE A 129 -12.99 -3.13 23.10
C ILE A 129 -13.90 -4.20 22.47
N LYS A 130 -13.31 -5.20 21.79
CA LYS A 130 -14.05 -6.30 21.17
C LYS A 130 -14.40 -7.44 22.13
N MET A 131 -13.99 -7.34 23.40
CA MET A 131 -14.22 -8.36 24.43
C MET A 131 -13.76 -9.76 23.98
N ILE A 132 -12.58 -9.84 23.37
CA ILE A 132 -12.04 -11.10 22.85
C ILE A 132 -11.34 -11.84 24.00
N ASN A 133 -11.77 -13.06 24.28
CA ASN A 133 -11.14 -13.91 25.27
C ASN A 133 -9.82 -14.50 24.73
N THR A 134 -8.70 -13.91 25.10
CA THR A 134 -7.35 -14.32 24.67
C THR A 134 -6.90 -15.66 25.24
N LYS A 135 -7.52 -16.14 26.34
CA LYS A 135 -7.22 -17.48 26.88
C LYS A 135 -7.66 -18.57 25.91
N ILE A 136 -8.80 -18.35 25.24
CA ILE A 136 -9.33 -19.24 24.20
C ILE A 136 -8.62 -18.95 22.87
N HIS A 137 -8.48 -17.67 22.53
CA HIS A 137 -7.93 -17.21 21.26
C HIS A 137 -6.46 -16.79 21.37
N LYS A 138 -5.59 -17.72 21.79
CA LYS A 138 -4.18 -17.43 22.12
C LYS A 138 -3.40 -16.80 20.96
N ARG A 139 -3.60 -17.27 19.73
CA ARG A 139 -2.89 -16.78 18.53
C ARG A 139 -3.47 -15.49 17.95
N PHE A 140 -4.61 -15.03 18.45
CA PHE A 140 -5.30 -13.88 17.85
C PHE A 140 -4.49 -12.59 17.97
N THR A 141 -3.87 -12.36 19.12
CA THR A 141 -3.06 -11.16 19.38
C THR A 141 -1.86 -11.10 18.45
N ASP A 142 -1.22 -12.24 18.21
CA ASP A 142 -0.03 -12.31 17.34
C ASP A 142 -0.43 -12.04 15.90
N ILE A 143 -1.50 -12.69 15.42
CA ILE A 143 -1.99 -12.51 14.05
C ILE A 143 -2.47 -11.07 13.83
N LEU A 144 -3.22 -10.51 14.79
CA LEU A 144 -3.67 -9.13 14.70
C LEU A 144 -2.47 -8.17 14.75
N GLY A 145 -1.49 -8.43 15.60
CA GLY A 145 -0.25 -7.67 15.69
C GLY A 145 0.51 -7.64 14.36
N GLU A 146 0.70 -8.79 13.71
CA GLU A 146 1.32 -8.87 12.38
C GLU A 146 0.59 -7.97 11.37
N CYS A 147 -0.75 -8.05 11.31
CA CYS A 147 -1.55 -7.21 10.42
C CYS A 147 -1.40 -5.72 10.75
N LEU A 148 -1.49 -5.33 12.02
CA LEU A 148 -1.39 -3.93 12.44
C LEU A 148 0.00 -3.34 12.18
N THR A 149 1.06 -4.13 12.40
CA THR A 149 2.43 -3.74 12.03
C THR A 149 2.55 -3.48 10.53
N GLN A 150 1.96 -4.33 9.68
CA GLN A 150 1.97 -4.11 8.23
C GLN A 150 1.17 -2.87 7.82
N ILE A 151 -0.04 -2.69 8.36
CA ILE A 151 -0.92 -1.56 8.02
C ILE A 151 -0.25 -0.23 8.37
N TRP A 152 0.16 -0.06 9.63
CA TRP A 152 0.68 1.21 10.10
C TRP A 152 2.16 1.40 9.78
N GLY A 153 2.94 0.33 9.70
CA GLY A 153 4.32 0.38 9.21
C GLY A 153 4.40 0.85 7.76
N TYR A 154 3.53 0.34 6.88
CA TYR A 154 3.46 0.80 5.49
C TYR A 154 3.04 2.26 5.37
N ARG A 155 2.07 2.71 6.19
CA ARG A 155 1.61 4.10 6.20
C ARG A 155 2.69 5.05 6.66
N GLN A 156 3.41 4.72 7.73
CA GLN A 156 4.54 5.53 8.17
C GLN A 156 5.62 5.57 7.09
N LEU A 157 6.00 4.43 6.52
CA LEU A 157 6.99 4.39 5.43
C LEU A 157 6.58 5.29 4.26
N THR A 158 5.30 5.29 3.89
CA THR A 158 4.79 6.16 2.83
C THR A 158 4.93 7.64 3.21
N ALA A 159 4.67 8.01 4.46
CA ALA A 159 4.84 9.37 4.95
C ALA A 159 6.31 9.80 4.95
N GLU A 160 7.22 8.93 5.41
CA GLU A 160 8.67 9.17 5.40
C GLU A 160 9.18 9.37 3.97
N ILE A 161 8.79 8.51 3.03
CA ILE A 161 9.16 8.61 1.62
C ILE A 161 8.63 9.92 1.01
N GLU A 162 7.41 10.31 1.35
CA GLU A 162 6.81 11.55 0.84
C GLU A 162 7.54 12.81 1.31
N ILE A 163 8.12 12.78 2.52
CA ILE A 163 9.00 13.86 3.01
C ILE A 163 10.23 13.98 2.11
N ILE A 164 10.89 12.85 1.82
CA ILE A 164 12.09 12.83 0.95
C ILE A 164 11.74 13.22 -0.49
N ARG A 165 10.59 12.79 -1.00
CA ARG A 165 10.13 13.14 -2.36
C ARG A 165 9.90 14.65 -2.52
N ARG A 166 9.46 15.33 -1.46
CA ARG A 166 9.20 16.78 -1.46
C ARG A 166 10.45 17.62 -1.29
N GLU A 167 11.53 17.05 -0.78
CA GLU A 167 12.82 17.72 -0.72
C GLU A 167 13.35 17.93 -2.15
N MET A 168 13.36 19.19 -2.60
CA MET A 168 13.86 19.52 -3.94
C MET A 168 15.38 19.44 -3.96
N PHE A 169 15.93 19.04 -5.11
CA PHE A 169 17.36 19.17 -5.34
C PHE A 169 17.78 20.64 -5.30
N ASP A 170 18.84 20.90 -4.53
CA ASP A 170 19.41 22.24 -4.34
C ASP A 170 20.93 22.13 -4.44
N SER A 171 21.50 22.79 -5.45
CA SER A 171 22.95 22.79 -5.70
C SER A 171 23.76 23.56 -4.65
N THR A 172 23.11 24.39 -3.83
CA THR A 172 23.77 25.08 -2.72
C THR A 172 24.01 24.15 -1.53
N ILE A 173 23.32 23.00 -1.49
CA ILE A 173 23.45 21.98 -0.46
C ILE A 173 24.55 20.99 -0.87
N PRO A 174 25.69 20.92 -0.15
CA PRO A 174 26.81 20.06 -0.55
C PRO A 174 26.47 18.57 -0.63
N SER A 175 25.57 18.08 0.23
CA SER A 175 25.15 16.68 0.23
C SER A 175 24.35 16.30 -1.02
N HIS A 176 23.62 17.24 -1.63
CA HIS A 176 22.88 17.01 -2.87
C HIS A 176 23.85 16.89 -4.05
N GLU A 177 24.79 17.83 -4.15
CA GLU A 177 25.85 17.79 -5.16
C GLU A 177 26.72 16.53 -5.02
N GLU A 178 27.08 16.11 -3.80
CA GLU A 178 27.82 14.87 -3.60
C GLU A 178 27.05 13.65 -4.13
N LYS A 179 25.74 13.55 -3.85
CA LYS A 179 24.90 12.46 -4.39
C LYS A 179 24.90 12.46 -5.92
N LEU A 180 24.85 13.64 -6.55
CA LEU A 180 24.86 13.80 -8.00
C LEU A 180 26.21 13.42 -8.62
N GLN A 181 27.32 13.85 -8.02
CA GLN A 181 28.67 13.45 -8.44
C GLN A 181 28.88 11.94 -8.30
N ARG A 182 28.39 11.34 -7.21
CA ARG A 182 28.44 9.88 -7.02
C ARG A 182 27.62 9.14 -8.07
N LEU A 183 26.48 9.70 -8.49
CA LEU A 183 25.68 9.13 -9.56
C LEU A 183 26.46 9.12 -10.87
N TRP A 184 27.09 10.26 -11.23
CA TRP A 184 27.93 10.34 -12.42
C TRP A 184 29.07 9.32 -12.39
N ALA A 185 29.84 9.30 -11.30
CA ALA A 185 30.98 8.38 -11.15
C ALA A 185 30.56 6.90 -11.24
N ALA A 186 29.35 6.56 -10.77
CA ALA A 186 28.83 5.21 -10.86
C ALA A 186 28.35 4.84 -12.28
N LEU A 187 27.77 5.79 -13.01
CA LEU A 187 27.22 5.55 -14.35
C LEU A 187 28.27 5.64 -15.47
N MET A 188 29.27 6.51 -15.29
CA MET A 188 30.30 6.82 -16.28
C MET A 188 31.70 6.69 -15.67
N PRO A 189 32.11 5.49 -15.24
CA PRO A 189 33.43 5.29 -14.64
C PRO A 189 34.54 5.65 -15.64
N GLY A 190 35.53 6.42 -15.18
CA GLY A 190 36.68 6.86 -15.99
C GLY A 190 36.43 8.10 -16.86
N VAL A 191 35.20 8.64 -16.88
CA VAL A 191 34.89 9.92 -17.54
C VAL A 191 34.70 10.98 -16.46
N ILE A 192 35.58 11.99 -16.46
CA ILE A 192 35.48 13.11 -15.51
C ILE A 192 34.32 14.02 -15.92
N LEU A 193 33.48 14.38 -14.95
CA LEU A 193 32.47 15.42 -15.13
C LEU A 193 33.18 16.78 -15.15
N GLU A 194 33.12 17.48 -16.27
CA GLU A 194 33.86 18.73 -16.48
C GLU A 194 33.34 19.85 -15.57
N THR A 195 32.02 20.01 -15.55
CA THR A 195 31.30 21.04 -14.78
C THR A 195 29.94 20.50 -14.35
N ARG A 196 29.32 21.11 -13.34
CA ARG A 196 27.98 20.72 -12.87
C ARG A 196 26.91 20.88 -13.96
N ILE A 197 26.97 21.98 -14.71
CA ILE A 197 26.08 22.22 -15.86
C ILE A 197 26.88 21.88 -17.12
N THR A 198 26.46 20.84 -17.83
CA THR A 198 27.17 20.32 -19.00
C THR A 198 26.29 19.41 -19.84
N LYS A 199 26.54 19.34 -21.15
CA LYS A 199 25.87 18.41 -22.06
C LYS A 199 26.15 16.94 -21.72
N GLN A 200 27.18 16.64 -20.92
CA GLN A 200 27.51 15.28 -20.51
C GLN A 200 26.33 14.57 -19.83
N TRP A 201 25.47 15.29 -19.10
CA TRP A 201 24.26 14.74 -18.46
C TRP A 201 23.27 14.13 -19.45
N GLN A 202 23.19 14.66 -20.67
CA GLN A 202 22.30 14.14 -21.71
C GLN A 202 22.73 12.74 -22.19
N ILE A 203 24.03 12.41 -22.09
CA ILE A 203 24.59 11.10 -22.46
C ILE A 203 23.96 9.99 -21.61
N ILE A 204 23.71 10.27 -20.33
CA ILE A 204 23.05 9.33 -19.41
C ILE A 204 21.55 9.57 -19.30
N GLY A 205 20.95 10.40 -20.18
CA GLY A 205 19.51 10.51 -20.36
C GLY A 205 18.79 11.60 -19.55
N PHE A 206 19.50 12.58 -18.98
CA PHE A 206 18.86 13.80 -18.47
C PHE A 206 18.35 14.68 -19.62
N GLN A 207 17.25 15.42 -19.42
CA GLN A 207 16.61 16.18 -20.51
C GLN A 207 17.38 17.45 -20.90
N GLY A 208 18.25 17.97 -20.05
CA GLY A 208 19.04 19.17 -20.31
C GLY A 208 20.45 19.12 -19.73
N ASP A 209 21.16 20.25 -19.83
CA ASP A 209 22.53 20.39 -19.33
C ASP A 209 22.59 20.49 -17.80
N ASP A 210 21.46 20.82 -17.17
CA ASP A 210 21.31 20.91 -15.73
C ASP A 210 20.36 19.81 -15.19
N PRO A 211 20.92 18.78 -14.51
CA PRO A 211 20.13 17.67 -13.98
C PRO A 211 19.18 18.10 -12.85
N GLN A 212 19.39 19.27 -12.23
CA GLN A 212 18.47 19.81 -11.22
C GLN A 212 17.03 19.91 -11.77
N THR A 213 16.88 20.20 -13.07
CA THR A 213 15.57 20.38 -13.69
C THR A 213 14.78 19.06 -13.83
N ASP A 214 15.44 17.91 -13.86
CA ASP A 214 14.78 16.59 -13.96
C ASP A 214 14.24 16.11 -12.60
N PHE A 215 14.77 16.61 -11.49
CA PHE A 215 14.34 16.22 -10.13
C PHE A 215 13.12 16.99 -9.61
N ARG A 216 12.49 17.86 -10.41
CA ARG A 216 11.34 18.69 -9.97
C ARG A 216 10.15 17.88 -9.45
N GLY A 217 9.89 16.69 -10.01
CA GLY A 217 8.74 15.86 -9.61
C GLY A 217 9.00 14.89 -8.46
N MET A 218 10.18 14.25 -8.46
CA MET A 218 10.55 13.21 -7.49
C MET A 218 11.50 13.71 -6.40
N GLY A 219 12.00 14.95 -6.49
CA GLY A 219 12.96 15.51 -5.54
C GLY A 219 14.22 14.67 -5.38
N ILE A 220 14.80 14.74 -4.19
CA ILE A 220 15.98 13.95 -3.78
C ILE A 220 15.71 12.45 -3.78
N LEU A 221 14.47 12.02 -3.55
CA LEU A 221 14.09 10.60 -3.63
C LEU A 221 14.42 10.01 -5.01
N GLY A 222 14.24 10.79 -6.09
CA GLY A 222 14.62 10.35 -7.44
C GLY A 222 16.11 10.03 -7.55
N LEU A 223 16.96 10.91 -7.02
CA LEU A 223 18.42 10.76 -7.02
C LEU A 223 18.87 9.57 -6.14
N GLU A 224 18.27 9.39 -4.97
CA GLU A 224 18.57 8.26 -4.09
C GLU A 224 18.18 6.92 -4.72
N ASN A 225 17.04 6.85 -5.39
CA ASN A 225 16.63 5.65 -6.11
C ASN A 225 17.62 5.31 -7.24
N LEU A 226 18.05 6.30 -8.03
CA LEU A 226 19.04 6.10 -9.09
C LEU A 226 20.37 5.58 -8.52
N LEU A 227 20.85 6.16 -7.42
CA LEU A 227 22.04 5.69 -6.72
C LEU A 227 21.89 4.26 -6.18
N PHE A 228 20.73 3.93 -5.61
CA PHE A 228 20.43 2.59 -5.13
C PHE A 228 20.45 1.57 -6.27
N PHE A 229 19.86 1.92 -7.41
CA PHE A 229 19.90 1.08 -8.61
C PHE A 229 21.33 0.89 -9.11
N CYS A 230 22.13 1.96 -9.17
CA CYS A 230 23.53 1.85 -9.56
C CYS A 230 24.28 0.88 -8.64
N ARG A 231 24.15 1.00 -7.32
CA ARG A 231 24.83 0.08 -6.37
C ARG A 231 24.39 -1.36 -6.54
N THR A 232 23.09 -1.59 -6.67
CA THR A 232 22.52 -2.94 -6.73
C THR A 232 22.87 -3.64 -8.04
N VAL A 233 22.79 -2.93 -9.18
CA VAL A 233 23.02 -3.52 -10.50
C VAL A 233 24.51 -3.56 -10.86
N SER A 234 25.32 -2.59 -10.43
CA SER A 234 26.78 -2.64 -10.67
C SER A 234 27.43 -3.85 -10.01
N ASN A 235 26.92 -4.28 -8.84
CA ASN A 235 27.35 -5.52 -8.19
C ASN A 235 26.96 -6.78 -8.97
N CYS A 236 25.95 -6.70 -9.85
CA CYS A 236 25.49 -7.83 -10.67
C CYS A 236 26.08 -7.80 -12.10
N CYS A 237 26.37 -6.64 -12.68
CA CYS A 237 26.93 -6.53 -14.03
C CYS A 237 27.50 -5.11 -14.32
N PRO A 238 28.81 -4.87 -14.16
CA PRO A 238 29.43 -3.55 -14.36
C PRO A 238 29.35 -3.00 -15.80
N ALA A 239 29.23 -3.86 -16.80
CA ALA A 239 29.49 -3.50 -18.20
C ALA A 239 28.26 -3.06 -19.03
N ARG A 240 27.04 -3.02 -18.45
CA ARG A 240 25.79 -2.88 -19.24
C ARG A 240 24.82 -1.77 -18.81
N PHE A 241 25.19 -0.94 -17.84
CA PHE A 241 24.24 -0.01 -17.22
C PHE A 241 24.07 1.31 -17.98
N SER A 242 25.09 1.77 -18.71
CA SER A 242 25.09 3.07 -19.41
C SER A 242 24.07 3.16 -20.55
N THR A 243 23.62 2.03 -21.11
CA THR A 243 22.71 2.01 -22.27
C THR A 243 21.23 1.80 -21.93
N PHE A 244 20.89 1.41 -20.69
CA PHE A 244 19.54 0.95 -20.34
C PHE A 244 18.86 1.72 -19.20
N ALA A 245 19.62 2.43 -18.35
CA ALA A 245 19.13 2.81 -17.02
C ALA A 245 18.19 4.01 -16.98
N ALA A 246 18.46 5.11 -17.69
CA ALA A 246 17.66 6.33 -17.46
C ALA A 246 16.24 6.23 -18.02
N SER A 247 16.07 5.84 -19.28
CA SER A 247 14.73 5.79 -19.89
C SER A 247 13.83 4.75 -19.21
N SER A 248 14.37 3.59 -18.81
CA SER A 248 13.57 2.50 -18.22
C SER A 248 13.29 2.69 -16.73
N VAL A 249 14.21 3.28 -15.94
CA VAL A 249 13.98 3.53 -14.51
C VAL A 249 12.95 4.64 -14.32
N TRP A 250 13.00 5.71 -15.12
CA TRP A 250 11.97 6.75 -15.09
C TRP A 250 10.60 6.22 -15.53
N VAL A 251 10.55 5.34 -16.54
CA VAL A 251 9.31 4.67 -16.95
C VAL A 251 8.79 3.72 -15.87
N LEU A 252 9.65 2.93 -15.22
CA LEU A 252 9.24 2.00 -14.15
C LEU A 252 8.77 2.74 -12.89
N LEU A 253 9.48 3.80 -12.48
CA LEU A 253 9.07 4.64 -11.35
C LEU A 253 7.74 5.36 -11.66
N ARG A 254 7.56 5.86 -12.89
CA ARG A 254 6.31 6.47 -13.35
C ARG A 254 5.16 5.47 -13.43
N HIS A 255 5.41 4.26 -13.89
CA HIS A 255 4.39 3.21 -14.02
C HIS A 255 3.96 2.67 -12.65
N CYS A 256 4.90 2.47 -11.72
CA CYS A 256 4.60 2.15 -10.33
C CYS A 256 3.80 3.27 -9.63
N TRP A 257 4.14 4.54 -9.88
CA TRP A 257 3.41 5.69 -9.32
C TRP A 257 1.95 5.75 -9.80
N HIS A 258 1.72 5.67 -11.12
CA HIS A 258 0.36 5.72 -11.69
C HIS A 258 -0.52 4.52 -11.30
N GLN A 259 0.08 3.37 -11.02
CA GLN A 259 -0.66 2.17 -10.65
C GLN A 259 -1.22 2.21 -9.21
N TYR A 260 -0.64 3.04 -8.33
CA TYR A 260 -1.06 3.15 -6.92
C TYR A 260 -1.77 4.47 -6.57
N HIS A 261 -1.72 5.49 -7.42
CA HIS A 261 -2.49 6.74 -7.28
C HIS A 261 -3.30 7.05 -8.55
N PRO A 262 -4.49 6.44 -8.75
CA PRO A 262 -5.36 6.73 -9.90
C PRO A 262 -6.09 8.08 -9.82
N TYR A 263 -6.00 8.76 -8.67
CA TYR A 263 -6.55 10.10 -8.47
C TYR A 263 -5.42 11.03 -8.04
N GLY A 264 -4.88 11.75 -9.02
CA GLY A 264 -3.94 12.85 -8.78
C GLY A 264 -4.65 13.98 -8.05
N LEU A 265 -3.99 14.49 -7.01
CA LEU A 265 -4.10 15.88 -6.59
C LEU A 265 -2.95 16.64 -7.25
#